data_AF-A0A9E2R4S9-F1
#
_entry.id   AF-A0A9E2R4S9-F1
#
_cell.length_a   1.000
_cell.length_b   1.000
_cell.length_c   1.000
_cell.angle_alpha   90.00
_cell.angle_beta   90.00
_cell.angle_gamma   90.00
#
_symmetry.space_group_name_H-M   'P 1'
#
loop_
_entity.id
_entity.type
_entity.pdbx_description
1 polymer ?
#
loop_
_entity_poly.entity_id
_entity_poly.type
_entity_poly.pdbx_seq_one_letter_code
_entity_poly.pdbx_strand_id
1 'polypeptide(L)'
;MKSCVLILALLLAASPALRAQMDVEDINGVAVIVNEVVITYADVISDLAEDVRRLANLYGNQPDVYRQQVAAARKDRIEQLVENQLILHEFETAGYVLPESYIEERVQARIKEQFGDRATMTKSL
;
A
#
# COMPACT_ATOMS: atom_id res chain seq x y z
N MET A 1 -50.58 34.77 6.02
CA MET A 1 -49.41 34.44 6.86
C MET A 1 -49.11 32.94 7.01
N LYS A 2 -49.97 32.02 6.53
CA LYS A 2 -49.70 30.57 6.55
C LYS A 2 -49.00 30.07 5.28
N SER A 3 -49.22 30.74 4.14
CA SER A 3 -48.62 30.37 2.84
C SER A 3 -47.13 30.70 2.71
N CYS A 4 -46.58 31.69 3.44
CA CYS A 4 -45.14 31.98 3.41
C CYS A 4 -44.30 30.94 4.15
N VAL A 5 -44.87 30.26 5.14
CA VAL A 5 -44.15 29.24 5.94
C VAL A 5 -43.99 27.93 5.14
N LEU A 6 -44.97 27.61 4.27
CA LEU A 6 -44.93 26.41 3.43
C LEU A 6 -43.89 26.49 2.31
N ILE A 7 -43.61 27.69 1.78
CA ILE A 7 -42.61 27.88 0.71
C ILE A 7 -41.19 27.79 1.26
N LEU A 8 -40.95 28.27 2.49
CA LEU A 8 -39.64 28.18 3.14
C LEU A 8 -39.28 26.75 3.56
N ALA A 9 -40.28 25.94 3.95
CA ALA A 9 -40.07 24.53 4.30
C ALA A 9 -39.77 23.65 3.08
N LEU A 10 -40.28 23.99 1.89
CA LEU A 10 -40.05 23.22 0.66
C LEU A 10 -38.66 23.49 0.04
N LEU A 11 -38.09 24.68 0.28
CA LEU A 11 -36.72 25.03 -0.14
C LEU A 11 -35.63 24.34 0.69
N LEU A 12 -35.94 23.89 1.90
CA LEU A 12 -34.98 23.18 2.76
C LEU A 12 -34.88 21.67 2.47
N ALA A 13 -35.82 21.10 1.71
CA ALA A 13 -35.90 19.67 1.42
C ALA A 13 -35.28 19.26 0.06
N ALA A 14 -34.84 20.22 -0.76
CA ALA A 14 -34.44 19.99 -2.15
C ALA A 14 -32.92 19.99 -2.40
N SER A 15 -32.09 19.73 -1.38
CA SER A 15 -30.63 19.68 -1.56
C SER A 15 -30.00 18.32 -1.23
N PRO A 16 -30.36 17.19 -1.87
CA PRO A 16 -29.56 15.98 -1.80
C PRO A 16 -28.58 15.83 -2.99
N ALA A 17 -28.26 16.91 -3.72
CA ALA A 17 -27.45 16.83 -4.95
C ALA A 17 -25.99 17.30 -4.81
N LEU A 18 -25.56 17.73 -3.62
CA LEU A 18 -24.17 18.16 -3.40
C LEU A 18 -23.47 17.31 -2.33
N ARG A 19 -23.68 16.00 -2.38
CA ARG A 19 -22.60 15.07 -2.00
C ARG A 19 -21.92 14.67 -3.29
N ALA A 20 -21.20 15.62 -3.87
CA ALA A 20 -20.10 15.28 -4.74
C ALA A 20 -19.19 14.42 -3.87
N GLN A 21 -19.25 13.11 -4.10
CA GLN A 21 -18.28 12.17 -3.62
C GLN A 21 -17.00 12.61 -4.32
N MET A 22 -16.25 13.49 -3.65
CA MET A 22 -14.91 13.82 -4.05
C MET A 22 -14.16 12.50 -3.84
N ASP A 23 -14.10 11.68 -4.89
CA ASP A 23 -12.96 10.81 -5.08
C ASP A 23 -11.77 11.77 -5.08
N VAL A 24 -11.20 11.97 -3.90
CA VAL A 24 -9.86 12.51 -3.78
C VAL A 24 -9.03 11.43 -4.44
N GLU A 25 -8.74 11.63 -5.72
CA GLU A 25 -7.68 10.91 -6.40
C GLU A 25 -6.44 11.19 -5.53
N ASP A 26 -6.08 10.21 -4.70
CA ASP A 26 -5.00 10.34 -3.73
C ASP A 26 -3.76 10.74 -4.51
N ILE A 27 -3.37 12.03 -4.39
CA ILE A 27 -2.18 12.55 -5.06
C ILE A 27 -0.99 11.89 -4.38
N ASN A 28 -0.57 10.77 -4.94
CA ASN A 28 0.54 9.98 -4.45
C ASN A 28 1.85 10.65 -4.88
N GLY A 29 2.67 11.03 -3.91
CA GLY A 29 3.95 11.68 -4.18
C GLY A 29 5.05 10.68 -4.52
N VAL A 30 6.07 11.16 -5.24
CA VAL A 30 7.29 10.39 -5.50
C VAL A 30 8.17 10.40 -4.25
N ALA A 31 8.54 9.22 -3.75
CA ALA A 31 9.49 9.08 -2.65
C ALA A 31 10.93 9.08 -3.17
N VAL A 32 11.22 8.31 -4.23
CA VAL A 32 12.53 8.24 -4.88
C VAL A 32 12.39 7.71 -6.30
N ILE A 33 13.35 8.04 -7.17
CA ILE A 33 13.46 7.48 -8.53
C ILE A 33 14.79 6.75 -8.61
N VAL A 34 14.76 5.49 -9.06
CA VAL A 34 15.95 4.63 -9.23
C VAL A 34 15.96 4.11 -10.65
N ASN A 35 16.93 4.57 -11.46
CA ASN A 35 16.95 4.35 -12.91
C ASN A 35 15.63 4.84 -13.54
N GLU A 36 14.87 3.94 -14.18
CA GLU A 36 13.57 4.23 -14.80
C GLU A 36 12.37 3.92 -13.88
N VAL A 37 12.62 3.41 -12.67
CA VAL A 37 11.58 3.00 -11.73
C VAL A 37 11.30 4.11 -10.71
N VAL A 38 10.03 4.51 -10.63
CA VAL A 38 9.52 5.49 -9.67
C VAL A 38 8.96 4.75 -8.46
N ILE A 39 9.50 5.02 -7.28
CA ILE A 39 8.98 4.51 -6.00
C ILE A 39 8.18 5.64 -5.35
N THR A 40 6.92 5.39 -5.06
CA THR A 40 6.00 6.38 -4.48
C THR A 40 5.90 6.26 -2.96
N TYR A 41 5.34 7.28 -2.31
CA TYR A 41 5.08 7.21 -0.87
C TYR A 41 4.05 6.14 -0.52
N ALA A 42 3.06 5.89 -1.39
CA ALA A 42 2.10 4.80 -1.17
C ALA A 42 2.79 3.42 -1.21
N ASP A 43 3.74 3.21 -2.13
CA ASP A 43 4.48 1.93 -2.21
C ASP A 43 5.21 1.67 -0.90
N VAL A 44 5.96 2.66 -0.40
CA VAL A 44 6.70 2.56 0.86
C VAL A 44 5.77 2.28 2.05
N ILE A 45 4.60 2.93 2.11
CA ILE A 45 3.66 2.75 3.22
C ILE A 45 2.92 1.42 3.15
N SER A 46 2.54 0.98 1.95
CA SER A 46 1.89 -0.31 1.73
C SER A 46 2.79 -1.47 2.17
N ASP A 47 4.07 -1.34 1.87
CA ASP A 47 5.06 -2.34 2.23
C ASP A 47 5.37 -2.32 3.74
N LEU A 48 5.37 -1.14 4.37
CA LEU A 48 5.53 -1.00 5.83
C LEU A 48 4.25 -1.23 6.64
N ALA A 49 3.14 -1.64 6.04
CA ALA A 49 1.85 -1.65 6.71
C ALA A 49 1.85 -2.45 8.03
N GLU A 50 2.51 -3.62 8.04
CA GLU A 50 2.62 -4.46 9.23
C GLU A 50 3.50 -3.82 10.31
N ASP A 51 4.62 -3.22 9.92
CA ASP A 51 5.53 -2.53 10.83
C ASP A 51 4.88 -1.30 11.46
N VAL A 52 4.17 -0.50 10.67
CA VAL A 52 3.43 0.66 11.16
C VAL A 52 2.37 0.21 12.17
N ARG A 53 1.67 -0.90 11.90
CA ARG A 53 0.69 -1.48 12.82
C ARG A 53 1.34 -1.94 14.13
N ARG A 54 2.49 -2.61 14.03
CA ARG A 54 3.28 -3.03 15.19
C ARG A 54 3.77 -1.84 16.01
N LEU A 55 4.30 -0.81 15.37
CA LEU A 55 4.75 0.43 16.01
C LEU A 55 3.60 1.18 16.68
N ALA A 56 2.41 1.16 16.09
CA ALA A 56 1.21 1.76 16.70
C ALA A 56 0.83 1.03 18.00
N ASN A 57 0.94 -0.30 18.03
CA ASN A 57 0.70 -1.08 19.24
C ASN A 57 1.75 -0.80 20.33
N LEU A 58 3.01 -0.59 19.96
CA LEU A 58 4.12 -0.37 20.90
C LEU A 58 4.16 1.06 21.46
N TYR A 59 3.93 2.06 20.61
CA TYR A 59 4.15 3.47 20.92
C TYR A 59 2.90 4.35 20.79
N GLY A 60 1.70 3.77 20.63
CA GLY A 60 0.47 4.53 20.42
C GLY A 60 0.15 5.57 21.51
N ASN A 61 0.61 5.35 22.74
CA ASN A 61 0.45 6.29 23.85
C ASN A 61 1.56 7.37 23.91
N GLN A 62 2.56 7.31 23.04
CA GLN A 62 3.74 8.18 22.99
C GLN A 62 3.88 8.78 21.58
N PRO A 63 3.11 9.82 21.24
CA PRO A 63 2.95 10.27 19.85
C PRO A 63 4.26 10.76 19.21
N ASP A 64 5.15 11.39 19.98
CA ASP A 64 6.46 11.82 19.48
C ASP A 64 7.37 10.64 19.14
N VAL A 65 7.43 9.65 20.03
CA VAL A 65 8.23 8.43 19.83
C VAL A 65 7.67 7.62 18.65
N TYR A 66 6.34 7.47 18.58
CA TYR A 66 5.69 6.80 17.45
C TYR A 66 6.05 7.45 16.11
N ARG A 67 5.93 8.77 16.00
CA ARG A 67 6.30 9.50 14.77
C ARG A 67 7.76 9.31 14.42
N GLN A 68 8.66 9.38 15.40
CA GLN A 68 10.09 9.18 15.17
C GLN A 68 10.38 7.77 14.65
N GLN A 69 9.78 6.74 15.26
CA GLN A 69 9.99 5.35 14.86
C GLN A 69 9.42 5.05 13.48
N VAL A 70 8.23 5.56 13.16
CA VAL A 70 7.65 5.44 11.82
C VAL A 70 8.49 6.18 10.78
N ALA A 71 9.05 7.34 11.10
CA ALA A 71 9.94 8.06 10.20
C ALA A 71 11.25 7.30 9.95
N ALA A 72 11.83 6.70 10.99
CA ALA A 72 13.02 5.86 10.87
C ALA A 72 12.74 4.62 10.00
N ALA A 73 11.69 3.86 10.31
CA ALA A 73 11.29 2.68 9.53
C ALA A 73 11.04 3.02 8.05
N ARG A 74 10.41 4.17 7.78
CA ARG A 74 10.20 4.67 6.41
C ARG A 74 11.51 4.93 5.68
N LYS A 75 12.47 5.58 6.32
CA LYS A 75 13.77 5.85 5.73
C LYS A 75 14.49 4.55 5.40
N ASP A 76 14.56 3.63 6.36
CA ASP A 76 15.23 2.33 6.19
C ASP A 76 14.58 1.53 5.05
N ARG A 77 13.24 1.58 4.94
CA ARG A 77 12.53 0.90 3.86
C ARG A 77 12.83 1.50 2.49
N ILE A 78 12.89 2.82 2.37
CA ILE A 78 13.25 3.47 1.10
C ILE A 78 14.65 3.00 0.68
N GLU A 79 15.61 2.96 1.61
CA GLU A 79 16.96 2.47 1.33
C GLU A 79 16.97 1.01 0.83
N GLN A 80 16.20 0.13 1.48
CA GLN A 80 16.05 -1.27 1.05
C GLN A 80 15.38 -1.41 -0.33
N LEU A 81 14.35 -0.61 -0.61
CA LEU A 81 13.69 -0.62 -1.92
C LEU A 81 14.64 -0.14 -3.03
N VAL A 82 15.45 0.89 -2.74
CA VAL A 82 16.48 1.37 -3.65
C VAL A 82 17.52 0.28 -3.91
N GLU A 83 18.05 -0.36 -2.87
CA GLU A 83 19.03 -1.44 -3.01
C GLU A 83 18.48 -2.60 -3.85
N ASN A 84 17.26 -3.06 -3.55
CA ASN A 84 16.61 -4.11 -4.33
C ASN A 84 16.43 -3.71 -5.80
N GLN A 85 16.07 -2.45 -6.07
CA GLN A 85 15.91 -1.98 -7.44
C GLN A 85 17.26 -1.91 -8.18
N LEU A 86 18.35 -1.57 -7.49
CA LEU A 86 19.70 -1.62 -8.08
C LEU A 86 20.11 -3.05 -8.40
N ILE A 87 19.85 -4.00 -7.50
CA ILE A 87 20.12 -5.43 -7.73
C ILE A 87 19.34 -5.94 -8.95
N LEU A 88 18.05 -5.62 -9.05
CA LEU A 88 17.21 -6.02 -10.19
C LEU A 88 17.73 -5.41 -11.50
N HIS A 89 18.10 -4.13 -11.48
CA HIS A 89 18.65 -3.47 -12.64
C HIS A 89 19.99 -4.07 -13.08
N GLU A 90 20.88 -4.37 -12.13
CA GLU A 90 22.13 -5.08 -12.42
C GLU A 90 21.83 -6.47 -13.01
N PHE A 91 20.86 -7.18 -12.45
CA PHE A 91 20.49 -8.51 -12.93
C PHE A 91 20.06 -8.50 -14.41
N GLU A 92 19.20 -7.54 -14.77
CA GLU A 92 18.73 -7.33 -16.13
C GLU A 92 19.85 -6.89 -17.08
N THR A 93 20.65 -5.90 -16.68
CA THR A 93 21.69 -5.31 -17.53
C THR A 93 22.89 -6.23 -17.75
N ALA A 94 23.22 -7.09 -16.78
CA ALA A 94 24.21 -8.14 -16.93
C ALA A 94 23.75 -9.30 -17.82
N GLY A 95 22.46 -9.33 -18.20
CA GLY A 95 21.89 -10.34 -19.09
C GLY A 95 21.70 -11.70 -18.42
N TYR A 96 21.57 -11.73 -17.09
CA TYR A 96 21.22 -12.97 -16.40
C TYR A 96 19.80 -13.39 -16.77
N VAL A 97 19.59 -14.70 -16.91
CA VAL A 97 18.28 -15.29 -17.20
C VAL A 97 17.96 -16.28 -16.10
N LEU A 98 16.84 -16.06 -15.43
CA LEU A 98 16.31 -17.01 -14.46
C LEU A 98 15.44 -18.03 -15.20
N PRO A 99 15.79 -19.33 -15.23
CA PRO A 99 14.97 -20.32 -15.92
C PRO A 99 13.62 -20.52 -15.23
N GLU A 100 12.54 -20.63 -16.01
CA GLU A 100 11.18 -20.83 -15.49
C GLU A 100 11.07 -22.05 -14.57
N SER A 101 11.84 -23.12 -14.86
CA SER A 101 11.86 -24.33 -14.02
C SER A 101 12.25 -24.06 -12.57
N TYR A 102 13.14 -23.08 -12.32
CA TYR A 102 13.50 -22.68 -10.95
C TYR A 102 12.35 -21.95 -10.26
N ILE A 103 11.60 -21.12 -10.98
CA ILE A 103 10.40 -20.45 -10.45
C ILE A 103 9.36 -21.49 -10.08
N GLU A 104 9.07 -22.44 -10.99
CA GLU A 104 8.11 -23.52 -10.75
C GLU A 104 8.49 -24.34 -9.52
N GLU A 105 9.75 -24.75 -9.39
CA GLU A 105 10.24 -25.50 -8.24
C GLU A 105 10.01 -24.73 -6.93
N ARG A 106 10.35 -23.43 -6.91
CA ARG A 106 10.16 -22.57 -5.73
C ARG A 106 8.68 -22.38 -5.39
N VAL A 107 7.82 -22.24 -6.39
CA VAL A 107 6.36 -22.16 -6.20
C VAL A 107 5.83 -23.44 -5.60
N GLN A 108 6.19 -24.61 -6.14
CA GLN A 108 5.73 -25.90 -5.62
C GLN A 108 6.25 -26.15 -4.19
N ALA A 109 7.50 -25.76 -3.90
CA ALA A 109 8.05 -25.83 -2.55
C ALA A 109 7.24 -24.98 -1.56
N ARG A 110 6.90 -23.72 -1.90
CA ARG A 110 6.06 -22.88 -1.04
C ARG A 110 4.66 -23.43 -0.83
N ILE A 111 4.02 -23.95 -1.89
CA ILE A 111 2.70 -24.59 -1.78
C ILE A 111 2.77 -25.76 -0.80
N LYS A 112 3.80 -26.59 -0.91
CA LYS A 112 3.99 -27.73 -0.02
C LYS A 112 4.26 -27.29 1.43
N GLU A 113 5.09 -26.28 1.65
CA GLU A 113 5.41 -25.75 2.98
C GLU A 113 4.19 -25.14 3.68
N GLN A 114 3.34 -24.42 2.95
CA GLN A 114 2.21 -23.68 3.55
C GLN A 114 0.90 -24.48 3.57
N PHE A 115 0.65 -25.34 2.58
CA PHE A 115 -0.64 -26.02 2.39
C PHE A 115 -0.52 -27.54 2.26
N GLY A 116 0.70 -28.09 2.21
CA GLY A 116 0.95 -29.51 1.96
C GLY A 116 0.80 -29.89 0.49
N ASP A 117 -0.32 -29.53 -0.14
CA ASP A 117 -0.56 -29.74 -1.56
C ASP A 117 -1.37 -28.60 -2.21
N ARG A 118 -1.37 -28.59 -3.54
CA ARG A 118 -2.08 -27.58 -4.34
C ARG A 118 -3.60 -27.67 -4.19
N ALA A 119 -4.15 -28.88 -3.98
CA ALA A 119 -5.59 -29.06 -3.84
C ALA A 119 -6.12 -28.39 -2.56
N THR A 120 -5.32 -28.42 -1.49
CA THR A 120 -5.60 -27.79 -0.20
C THR A 120 -5.49 -26.28 -0.30
N MET A 121 -4.46 -25.76 -0.99
CA MET A 121 -4.34 -24.33 -1.29
C MET A 121 -5.57 -23.80 -2.04
N THR A 122 -6.02 -24.48 -3.10
CA THR A 122 -7.20 -24.04 -3.89
C THR A 122 -8.48 -24.02 -3.06
N LYS A 123 -8.61 -24.88 -2.05
CA LYS A 123 -9.79 -24.90 -1.15
C LYS A 123 -9.78 -23.78 -0.11
N SER A 124 -8.63 -23.15 0.14
CA SER A 124 -8.47 -22.05 1.11
C SER A 124 -8.65 -20.65 0.52
N LEU A 125 -8.88 -20.55 -0.79
CA LEU A 125 -9.21 -19.32 -1.52
C LEU A 125 -10.73 -19.10 -1.56
#